data_AF-A0A2A6E1V0-F1
#
_entry.id   AF-A0A2A6E1V0-F1
#
_cell.length_a   1.000
_cell.length_b   1.000
_cell.length_c   1.000
_cell.angle_alpha   90.00
_cell.angle_beta   90.00
_cell.angle_gamma   90.00
#
_symmetry.space_group_name_H-M   'P 1'
#
loop_
_entity.id
_entity.type
_entity.pdbx_description
1 polymer ?
#
loop_
_entity_poly.entity_id
_entity_poly.type
_entity_poly.pdbx_seq_one_letter_code
_entity_poly.pdbx_strand_id
1 'polypeptide(L)'
;MAVPPLSRSGFSDRLYRSVLARLEAEKAGVGPATRWRRRRSGRLRVVSVIGAAAVLLGLFMIPAVWWWRTGGSVPASVGGGVRNGAADGVSSVVRDDAEDAAEPMPSGLLLGLRHEPTESYRTVWIVRDKDGRIRATAQIGAIIAPFGMEFWRIEPVVSLSGDTRVRSFVAAPVPEQTSKTGGGTDADDGGSFAYREIPLFVGNRFASFAALDAAGKTTAVRVSAFPLLRRTADPVAERASGAGVSGRFLTPDEAFALVSEPSPEWLPPSLRASYDWAIVREPGRWVGRFAETAGNGEGASVRRWREERLDLPEALVSHDRLCCEWPVIRSAEPDARDAFSSPAGDWLAAVTPSEVVFYAVFDGVPDTPSIGSLELRPGEVPIMAQWATGEYVAKWTEFLAGRGETAAFFDRMKK
;
A
#
# COMPACT_ATOMS: atom_id res chain seq x y z
N MET A 1 -39.05 -10.18 7.96
CA MET A 1 -37.73 -10.73 7.55
C MET A 1 -37.08 -9.69 6.66
N ALA A 2 -36.15 -8.92 7.22
CA ALA A 2 -35.46 -7.84 6.52
C ALA A 2 -34.16 -8.38 5.93
N VAL A 3 -33.96 -8.14 4.64
CA VAL A 3 -32.72 -8.42 3.91
C VAL A 3 -31.67 -7.37 4.33
N PRO A 4 -30.43 -7.77 4.68
CA PRO A 4 -29.42 -6.80 5.07
C PRO A 4 -28.94 -6.01 3.84
N PRO A 5 -28.78 -4.67 3.95
CA PRO A 5 -28.23 -3.85 2.88
C PRO A 5 -26.70 -3.95 2.90
N LEU A 6 -26.10 -3.76 1.72
CA LEU A 6 -24.64 -3.74 1.41
C LEU A 6 -24.05 -5.05 0.84
N SER A 7 -24.67 -5.54 -0.24
CA SER A 7 -24.01 -6.33 -1.30
C SER A 7 -23.56 -5.46 -2.50
N ARG A 8 -23.27 -4.17 -2.28
CA ARG A 8 -22.85 -3.23 -3.32
C ARG A 8 -21.35 -2.93 -3.26
N SER A 9 -20.56 -3.93 -3.62
CA SER A 9 -19.25 -3.74 -4.27
C SER A 9 -18.99 -4.92 -5.22
N GLY A 10 -19.98 -5.20 -6.07
CA GLY A 10 -19.77 -6.04 -7.23
C GLY A 10 -19.03 -5.27 -8.32
N PHE A 11 -17.71 -5.44 -8.41
CA PHE A 11 -16.89 -5.54 -9.64
C PHE A 11 -15.39 -5.53 -9.26
N SER A 12 -14.49 -6.28 -9.91
CA SER A 12 -14.58 -6.81 -11.27
C SER A 12 -13.89 -8.17 -11.43
N ASP A 13 -14.57 -9.22 -10.96
CA ASP A 13 -14.29 -10.61 -11.34
C ASP A 13 -14.20 -10.76 -12.88
N ARG A 14 -14.92 -9.90 -13.61
CA ARG A 14 -14.87 -9.80 -15.08
C ARG A 14 -13.58 -9.19 -15.62
N LEU A 15 -12.99 -8.19 -14.95
CA LEU A 15 -11.71 -7.59 -15.38
C LEU A 15 -10.57 -8.56 -15.05
N TYR A 16 -10.59 -9.14 -13.85
CA TYR A 16 -9.68 -10.22 -13.46
C TYR A 16 -9.75 -11.40 -14.44
N ARG A 17 -10.97 -11.86 -14.79
CA ARG A 17 -11.17 -12.87 -15.84
C ARG A 17 -10.74 -12.38 -17.22
N SER A 18 -10.87 -11.09 -17.55
CA SER A 18 -10.44 -10.57 -18.86
C SER A 18 -8.91 -10.47 -19.00
N VAL A 19 -8.23 -10.16 -17.90
CA VAL A 19 -6.76 -10.17 -17.82
C VAL A 19 -6.28 -11.62 -17.88
N LEU A 20 -6.85 -12.52 -17.08
CA LEU A 20 -6.55 -13.96 -17.16
C LEU A 20 -6.84 -14.55 -18.55
N ALA A 21 -7.97 -14.21 -19.17
CA ALA A 21 -8.33 -14.67 -20.51
C ALA A 21 -7.39 -14.12 -21.60
N ARG A 22 -6.86 -12.89 -21.45
CA ARG A 22 -5.81 -12.37 -22.33
C ARG A 22 -4.50 -13.14 -22.17
N LEU A 23 -4.11 -13.45 -20.93
CA LEU A 23 -2.90 -14.22 -20.63
C LEU A 23 -3.00 -15.67 -21.16
N GLU A 24 -4.19 -16.29 -21.07
CA GLU A 24 -4.44 -17.62 -21.64
C GLU A 24 -4.47 -17.60 -23.17
N ALA A 25 -5.05 -16.57 -23.79
CA ALA A 25 -5.05 -16.41 -25.25
C ALA A 25 -3.63 -16.19 -25.82
N GLU A 26 -2.78 -15.46 -25.10
CA GLU A 26 -1.39 -15.21 -25.47
C GLU A 26 -0.53 -16.48 -25.30
N LYS A 27 -0.74 -17.26 -24.23
CA LYS A 27 -0.12 -18.59 -24.04
C LYS A 27 -0.56 -19.62 -25.08
N ALA A 28 -1.78 -19.50 -25.61
CA ALA A 28 -2.30 -20.37 -26.66
C ALA A 28 -1.82 -19.99 -28.08
N GLY A 29 -1.02 -18.93 -28.24
CA GLY A 29 -0.54 -18.46 -29.55
C GLY A 29 -1.65 -17.90 -30.45
N VAL A 30 -2.82 -17.56 -29.88
CA VAL A 30 -3.96 -17.05 -30.64
C VAL A 30 -3.91 -15.52 -30.66
N GLY A 31 -3.22 -14.97 -31.65
CA GLY A 31 -3.23 -13.53 -31.91
C GLY A 31 -4.65 -13.00 -32.19
N PRO A 32 -4.90 -11.68 -32.03
CA PRO A 32 -6.22 -11.12 -32.22
C PRO A 32 -6.69 -11.34 -33.67
N ALA A 33 -7.84 -12.01 -33.82
CA ALA A 33 -8.46 -12.26 -35.11
C ALA A 33 -8.91 -10.94 -35.75
N THR A 34 -7.99 -10.26 -36.46
CA THR A 34 -8.33 -9.21 -37.42
C THR A 34 -9.17 -9.85 -38.52
N ARG A 35 -10.49 -9.63 -38.49
CA ARG A 35 -11.39 -9.93 -39.61
C ARG A 35 -11.04 -9.05 -40.80
N TRP A 36 -10.06 -9.50 -41.58
CA TRP A 36 -9.72 -8.95 -42.89
C TRP A 36 -10.78 -9.39 -43.91
N ARG A 37 -11.84 -8.60 -44.06
CA ARG A 37 -12.85 -8.84 -45.09
C ARG A 37 -12.39 -8.20 -46.40
N ARG A 38 -11.74 -9.00 -47.26
CA ARG A 38 -11.50 -8.68 -48.67
C ARG A 38 -12.84 -8.29 -49.34
N ARG A 39 -12.94 -7.06 -49.86
CA ARG A 39 -13.89 -6.71 -50.91
C ARG A 39 -13.12 -6.15 -52.11
N ARG A 40 -13.02 -6.95 -53.16
CA ARG A 40 -12.63 -6.51 -54.51
C ARG A 40 -13.86 -5.91 -55.20
N SER A 41 -13.64 -4.69 -55.70
CA SER A 41 -14.28 -3.93 -56.77
C SER A 41 -15.35 -4.60 -57.66
N GLY A 42 -16.46 -3.87 -57.84
CA GLY A 42 -17.42 -3.99 -58.95
C GLY A 42 -18.27 -2.71 -59.03
N ARG A 43 -18.36 -2.13 -60.22
CA ARG A 43 -18.72 -0.74 -60.55
C ARG A 43 -20.21 -0.37 -60.43
N LEU A 44 -20.42 0.94 -60.20
CA LEU A 44 -21.51 1.85 -60.60
C LEU A 44 -22.98 1.50 -60.30
N ARG A 45 -23.68 2.42 -59.63
CA ARG A 45 -24.69 3.31 -60.26
C ARG A 45 -25.05 4.51 -59.37
N VAL A 46 -25.11 5.65 -60.04
CA VAL A 46 -25.59 6.97 -59.62
C VAL A 46 -27.11 6.95 -59.45
N VAL A 47 -27.64 7.53 -58.36
CA VAL A 47 -28.82 8.44 -58.38
C VAL A 47 -28.71 9.39 -57.18
N SER A 48 -28.76 10.67 -57.50
CA SER A 48 -28.91 11.85 -56.64
C SER A 48 -30.36 12.10 -56.26
N VAL A 49 -30.66 12.48 -55.00
CA VAL A 49 -31.76 13.40 -54.67
C VAL A 49 -31.32 14.34 -53.54
N ILE A 50 -31.64 15.60 -53.78
CA ILE A 50 -31.35 16.84 -53.06
C ILE A 50 -32.36 17.07 -51.92
N GLY A 51 -31.94 17.81 -50.88
CA GLY A 51 -32.84 18.50 -49.94
C GLY A 51 -32.12 18.81 -48.62
N ALA A 52 -31.39 19.91 -48.48
CA ALA A 52 -31.82 21.31 -48.27
C ALA A 52 -31.47 21.74 -46.83
N ALA A 53 -30.88 22.93 -46.74
CA ALA A 53 -30.24 23.52 -45.58
C ALA A 53 -31.14 24.51 -44.84
N ALA A 54 -30.85 24.75 -43.56
CA ALA A 54 -30.99 26.04 -42.83
C ALA A 54 -30.46 25.80 -41.40
N VAL A 55 -29.30 26.33 -40.98
CA VAL A 55 -29.04 27.70 -40.48
C VAL A 55 -30.01 28.11 -39.38
N LEU A 56 -29.51 28.32 -38.16
CA LEU A 56 -29.76 29.54 -37.37
C LEU A 56 -28.75 29.68 -36.22
N LEU A 57 -28.02 30.80 -36.29
CA LEU A 57 -27.17 31.44 -35.29
C LEU A 57 -28.04 32.34 -34.39
N GLY A 58 -27.62 32.56 -33.14
CA GLY A 58 -28.11 33.65 -32.28
C GLY A 58 -28.11 33.24 -30.79
N LEU A 59 -27.09 33.57 -29.98
CA LEU A 59 -26.92 34.83 -29.24
C LEU A 59 -28.21 35.32 -28.56
N PHE A 60 -28.23 35.42 -27.23
CA PHE A 60 -28.85 36.46 -26.38
C PHE A 60 -28.67 36.00 -24.91
N MET A 61 -27.72 36.56 -24.14
CA MET A 61 -27.83 37.78 -23.31
C MET A 61 -28.26 37.50 -21.86
N ILE A 62 -27.34 37.84 -20.95
CA ILE A 62 -27.54 38.08 -19.52
C ILE A 62 -28.29 39.42 -19.34
N PRO A 63 -29.20 39.53 -18.36
CA PRO A 63 -29.05 40.55 -17.29
C PRO A 63 -29.41 39.93 -15.92
N ALA A 64 -28.66 40.04 -14.81
CA ALA A 64 -28.15 41.21 -14.07
C ALA A 64 -29.25 42.17 -13.56
N VAL A 65 -29.81 41.93 -12.36
CA VAL A 65 -30.46 42.89 -11.43
C VAL A 65 -30.54 42.21 -10.04
N TRP A 66 -30.26 42.76 -8.84
CA TRP A 66 -29.64 43.98 -8.31
C TRP A 66 -29.37 43.76 -6.80
N TRP A 67 -28.28 44.37 -6.31
CA TRP A 67 -28.05 45.10 -5.03
C TRP A 67 -28.72 44.68 -3.69
N TRP A 68 -28.02 44.65 -2.54
CA TRP A 68 -27.21 45.75 -1.95
C TRP A 68 -25.92 45.31 -1.21
N ARG A 69 -24.97 46.26 -1.23
CA ARG A 69 -23.65 46.37 -0.59
C ARG A 69 -23.84 47.42 0.52
N THR A 70 -23.36 47.26 1.75
CA THR A 70 -22.16 47.85 2.41
C THR A 70 -22.47 47.80 3.91
N GLY A 71 -21.59 47.47 4.86
CA GLY A 71 -20.24 47.98 5.08
C GLY A 71 -20.26 48.93 6.30
N GLY A 72 -19.30 48.75 7.22
CA GLY A 72 -18.97 49.69 8.30
C GLY A 72 -19.01 49.03 9.70
N SER A 73 -17.90 48.52 10.24
CA SER A 73 -16.73 49.19 10.84
C SER A 73 -16.96 49.73 12.27
N VAL A 74 -16.14 49.17 13.16
CA VAL A 74 -15.78 49.48 14.55
C VAL A 74 -15.76 50.98 14.90
N PRO A 75 -15.96 51.32 16.19
CA PRO A 75 -14.92 52.09 16.85
C PRO A 75 -14.52 51.52 18.22
N ALA A 76 -13.22 51.61 18.49
CA ALA A 76 -12.64 51.51 19.81
C ALA A 76 -12.57 52.93 20.42
N SER A 77 -12.80 53.04 21.72
CA SER A 77 -12.31 54.17 22.51
C SER A 77 -11.98 53.72 23.94
N VAL A 78 -10.79 54.12 24.36
CA VAL A 78 -10.10 53.91 25.63
C VAL A 78 -10.67 54.82 26.72
N GLY A 79 -10.61 54.39 27.99
CA GLY A 79 -10.32 55.31 29.10
C GLY A 79 -11.04 55.10 30.44
N GLY A 80 -10.37 54.37 31.35
CA GLY A 80 -10.17 54.81 32.75
C GLY A 80 -11.23 54.49 33.83
N GLY A 81 -10.76 53.95 34.97
CA GLY A 81 -11.40 54.18 36.27
C GLY A 81 -11.52 52.98 37.21
N VAL A 82 -10.60 52.87 38.15
CA VAL A 82 -10.53 51.92 39.28
C VAL A 82 -11.71 52.03 40.25
N ARG A 83 -12.19 50.90 40.82
CA ARG A 83 -12.54 50.76 42.25
C ARG A 83 -12.80 49.30 42.70
N ASN A 84 -12.21 48.97 43.85
CA ASN A 84 -12.31 47.71 44.59
C ASN A 84 -13.72 47.46 45.19
N GLY A 85 -14.06 46.19 45.37
CA GLY A 85 -15.14 45.72 46.24
C GLY A 85 -15.10 44.19 46.36
N ALA A 86 -14.93 43.71 47.59
CA ALA A 86 -14.73 42.30 47.94
C ALA A 86 -16.06 41.55 48.21
N ALA A 87 -15.91 40.23 48.22
CA ALA A 87 -16.69 39.19 48.92
C ALA A 87 -17.92 38.55 48.25
N ASP A 88 -18.01 37.25 48.54
CA ASP A 88 -19.08 36.26 48.31
C ASP A 88 -19.21 35.72 46.88
N GLY A 89 -19.23 34.43 46.58
CA GLY A 89 -19.41 33.23 47.38
C GLY A 89 -20.11 32.20 46.47
N VAL A 90 -19.50 31.05 46.27
CA VAL A 90 -20.10 29.78 45.79
C VAL A 90 -20.84 29.78 44.44
N SER A 91 -20.19 29.20 43.43
CA SER A 91 -20.75 28.01 42.76
C SER A 91 -19.65 27.32 41.96
N SER A 92 -19.04 26.30 42.58
CA SER A 92 -18.26 25.31 41.86
C SER A 92 -19.23 24.53 40.97
N VAL A 93 -19.39 24.98 39.74
CA VAL A 93 -19.94 24.13 38.68
C VAL A 93 -18.87 23.07 38.43
N VAL A 94 -18.99 21.96 39.15
CA VAL A 94 -18.45 20.67 38.70
C VAL A 94 -19.11 20.43 37.36
N ARG A 95 -18.41 20.79 36.28
CA ARG A 95 -18.68 20.25 34.97
C ARG A 95 -18.27 18.79 35.06
N ASP A 96 -19.25 17.98 35.38
CA ASP A 96 -19.27 16.55 35.08
C ASP A 96 -19.49 16.42 33.56
N ASP A 97 -18.56 16.99 32.78
CA ASP A 97 -18.44 16.76 31.35
C ASP A 97 -17.42 15.62 31.20
N ALA A 98 -17.69 14.48 31.84
CA ALA A 98 -17.29 13.20 31.29
C ALA A 98 -18.18 12.98 30.05
N GLU A 99 -17.95 13.79 29.01
CA GLU A 99 -18.38 13.42 27.67
C GLU A 99 -17.88 12.00 27.45
N ASP A 100 -18.81 11.11 27.11
CA ASP A 100 -18.55 9.73 26.67
C ASP A 100 -17.36 9.75 25.70
N ALA A 101 -16.15 9.60 26.24
CA ALA A 101 -14.96 9.37 25.46
C ALA A 101 -15.17 8.00 24.86
N ALA A 102 -15.71 7.98 23.64
CA ALA A 102 -16.04 6.77 22.92
C ALA A 102 -14.86 5.81 23.06
N GLU A 103 -15.12 4.64 23.65
CA GLU A 103 -14.05 3.68 23.94
C GLU A 103 -13.18 3.51 22.69
N PRO A 104 -11.84 3.61 22.82
CA PRO A 104 -10.96 3.53 21.65
C PRO A 104 -11.24 2.22 20.93
N MET A 105 -11.68 2.33 19.68
CA MET A 105 -11.99 1.14 18.90
C MET A 105 -10.72 0.29 18.77
N PRO A 106 -10.81 -1.04 19.01
CA PRO A 106 -9.65 -1.89 18.89
C PRO A 106 -9.09 -1.79 17.47
N SER A 107 -7.78 -1.66 17.40
CA SER A 107 -7.04 -1.64 16.14
C SER A 107 -5.77 -2.48 16.27
N GLY A 108 -5.31 -3.01 15.15
CA GLY A 108 -4.07 -3.77 15.11
C GLY A 108 -3.27 -3.50 13.85
N LEU A 109 -1.95 -3.57 14.01
CA LEU A 109 -0.94 -3.37 12.99
C LEU A 109 -0.30 -4.72 12.65
N LEU A 110 -0.41 -5.14 11.40
CA LEU A 110 0.33 -6.25 10.83
C LEU A 110 1.57 -5.70 10.12
N LEU A 111 2.71 -5.90 10.75
CA LEU A 111 4.00 -5.37 10.31
C LEU A 111 4.83 -6.50 9.67
N GLY A 112 5.17 -6.35 8.39
CA GLY A 112 6.12 -7.23 7.71
C GLY A 112 7.51 -6.59 7.70
N LEU A 113 8.50 -7.35 8.14
CA LEU A 113 9.88 -6.94 8.30
C LEU A 113 10.79 -7.79 7.40
N ARG A 114 11.75 -7.13 6.76
CA ARG A 114 12.87 -7.77 6.05
C ARG A 114 14.15 -7.48 6.80
N HIS A 115 14.92 -8.51 7.13
CA HIS A 115 16.28 -8.36 7.61
C HIS A 115 17.23 -8.28 6.42
N GLU A 116 17.78 -7.10 6.13
CA GLU A 116 18.59 -6.88 4.92
C GLU A 116 19.82 -7.78 4.82
N PRO A 117 20.61 -8.01 5.89
CA PRO A 117 21.84 -8.80 5.78
C PRO A 117 21.62 -10.26 5.34
N THR A 118 20.54 -10.89 5.82
CA THR A 118 20.25 -12.30 5.51
C THR A 118 19.08 -12.47 4.55
N GLU A 119 18.45 -11.37 4.14
CA GLU A 119 17.21 -11.34 3.36
C GLU A 119 16.12 -12.28 3.94
N SER A 120 16.03 -12.35 5.27
CA SER A 120 15.01 -13.14 5.99
C SER A 120 13.80 -12.28 6.32
N TYR A 121 12.63 -12.89 6.47
CA TYR A 121 11.37 -12.18 6.63
C TYR A 121 10.62 -12.63 7.88
N ARG A 122 9.98 -11.69 8.56
CA ARG A 122 9.00 -11.99 9.60
C ARG A 122 7.79 -11.07 9.52
N THR A 123 6.65 -11.57 9.95
CA THR A 123 5.42 -10.80 10.13
C THR A 123 5.06 -10.78 11.61
N VAL A 124 4.81 -9.60 12.15
CA VAL A 124 4.42 -9.39 13.55
C VAL A 124 3.02 -8.79 13.59
N TRP A 125 2.16 -9.36 14.43
CA TRP A 125 0.82 -8.84 14.69
C TRP A 125 0.81 -8.10 16.01
N ILE A 126 0.55 -6.79 15.96
CA ILE A 126 0.49 -5.91 17.12
C ILE A 126 -0.96 -5.46 17.31
N VAL A 127 -1.49 -5.59 18.52
CA VAL A 127 -2.88 -5.22 18.85
C VAL A 127 -2.86 -4.17 19.94
N ARG A 128 -3.63 -3.10 19.76
CA ARG A 128 -4.09 -2.22 20.83
C ARG A 128 -5.44 -2.72 21.30
N ASP A 129 -5.51 -3.21 22.53
CA ASP A 129 -6.76 -3.69 23.12
C ASP A 129 -7.66 -2.52 23.57
N LYS A 130 -8.87 -2.85 24.04
CA LYS A 130 -9.85 -1.86 24.50
C LYS A 130 -9.39 -1.08 25.73
N ASP A 131 -8.49 -1.67 26.52
CA ASP A 131 -7.88 -1.01 27.69
C ASP A 131 -6.73 -0.07 27.28
N GLY A 132 -6.49 0.09 25.97
CA GLY A 132 -5.44 0.93 25.41
C GLY A 132 -4.05 0.31 25.45
N ARG A 133 -3.90 -0.94 25.86
CA ARG A 133 -2.60 -1.62 25.97
C ARG A 133 -2.18 -2.17 24.62
N ILE A 134 -0.90 -1.99 24.29
CA ILE A 134 -0.31 -2.53 23.07
C ILE A 134 0.47 -3.80 23.36
N ARG A 135 0.21 -4.85 22.56
CA ARG A 135 0.90 -6.13 22.64
C ARG A 135 1.13 -6.72 21.26
N ALA A 136 2.33 -7.21 21.02
CA ALA A 136 2.55 -8.15 19.93
C ALA A 136 1.97 -9.52 20.33
N THR A 137 1.03 -10.02 19.53
CA THR A 137 0.25 -11.24 19.85
C THR A 137 0.63 -12.42 18.97
N ALA A 138 1.33 -12.21 17.85
CA ALA A 138 1.89 -13.28 17.04
C ALA A 138 3.13 -12.81 16.28
N GLN A 139 4.06 -13.74 16.04
CA GLN A 139 5.19 -13.57 15.14
C GLN A 139 5.33 -14.80 14.24
N ILE A 140 5.46 -14.58 12.92
CA ILE A 140 5.56 -15.63 11.91
C ILE A 140 6.83 -15.40 11.08
N GLY A 141 7.67 -16.43 10.91
CA GLY A 141 8.89 -16.39 10.08
C GLY A 141 8.62 -16.46 8.57
N ALA A 142 7.75 -15.60 8.06
CA ALA A 142 7.42 -15.43 6.65
C ALA A 142 6.72 -14.07 6.44
N ILE A 143 6.50 -13.68 5.17
CA ILE A 143 5.61 -12.56 4.85
C ILE A 143 4.19 -13.10 4.75
N ILE A 144 3.30 -12.64 5.64
CA ILE A 144 1.87 -12.99 5.65
C ILE A 144 1.09 -11.70 5.46
N ALA A 145 0.43 -11.54 4.33
CA ALA A 145 -0.31 -10.33 3.97
C ALA A 145 -1.82 -10.61 3.89
N PRO A 146 -2.68 -9.66 4.30
CA PRO A 146 -4.11 -9.78 4.06
C PRO A 146 -4.40 -9.70 2.55
N PHE A 147 -5.44 -10.39 2.08
CA PHE A 147 -5.94 -10.29 0.71
C PHE A 147 -7.44 -10.52 0.70
N GLY A 148 -8.20 -9.43 0.60
CA GLY A 148 -9.65 -9.48 0.80
C GLY A 148 -9.98 -9.94 2.23
N MET A 149 -10.66 -11.09 2.35
CA MET A 149 -11.01 -11.69 3.65
C MET A 149 -10.03 -12.78 4.11
N GLU A 150 -9.02 -13.10 3.29
CA GLU A 150 -8.06 -14.18 3.55
C GLU A 150 -6.66 -13.60 3.84
N PHE A 151 -5.73 -14.49 4.16
CA PHE A 151 -4.30 -14.18 4.21
C PHE A 151 -3.54 -14.97 3.16
N TRP A 152 -2.56 -14.32 2.55
CA TRP A 152 -1.67 -14.91 1.58
C TRP A 152 -0.24 -14.90 2.12
N ARG A 153 0.49 -15.95 1.81
CA ARG A 153 1.91 -16.08 2.09
C ARG A 153 2.68 -15.67 0.85
N ILE A 154 3.66 -14.80 1.04
CA ILE A 154 4.59 -14.36 0.01
C ILE A 154 5.96 -14.90 0.41
N GLU A 155 6.55 -15.74 -0.43
CA GLU A 155 7.80 -16.43 -0.09
C GLU A 155 8.75 -16.53 -1.28
N PRO A 156 10.07 -16.54 -1.01
CA PRO A 156 11.05 -16.74 -2.05
C PRO A 156 10.98 -18.17 -2.58
N VAL A 157 11.14 -18.31 -3.89
CA VAL A 157 11.37 -19.59 -4.58
C VAL A 157 12.70 -19.50 -5.30
N VAL A 158 13.57 -20.44 -4.97
CA VAL A 158 14.86 -20.62 -5.64
C VAL A 158 14.70 -21.70 -6.72
N SER A 159 15.15 -21.39 -7.92
CA SER A 159 15.28 -22.35 -9.01
C SER A 159 16.74 -22.45 -9.45
N LEU A 160 17.10 -23.66 -9.87
CA LEU A 160 18.43 -24.05 -10.32
C LEU A 160 18.33 -24.62 -11.73
N SER A 161 19.18 -24.12 -12.64
CA SER A 161 19.37 -24.69 -13.98
C SER A 161 20.86 -24.66 -14.32
N GLY A 162 21.49 -25.84 -14.28
CA GLY A 162 22.96 -25.93 -14.25
C GLY A 162 23.51 -25.16 -13.05
N ASP A 163 24.49 -24.28 -13.28
CA ASP A 163 25.08 -23.41 -12.26
C ASP A 163 24.29 -22.11 -12.04
N THR A 164 23.20 -21.90 -12.78
CA THR A 164 22.41 -20.67 -12.67
C THR A 164 21.41 -20.78 -11.53
N ARG A 165 21.60 -19.96 -10.50
CA ARG A 165 20.68 -19.81 -9.37
C ARG A 165 19.83 -18.55 -9.53
N VAL A 166 18.51 -18.72 -9.52
CA VAL A 166 17.52 -17.63 -9.67
C VAL A 166 16.58 -17.63 -8.47
N ARG A 167 16.42 -16.48 -7.81
CA ARG A 167 15.38 -16.30 -6.79
C ARG A 167 14.29 -15.37 -7.29
N SER A 168 13.05 -15.83 -7.17
CA SER A 168 11.83 -15.05 -7.43
C SER A 168 10.90 -15.16 -6.23
N PHE A 169 9.79 -14.44 -6.22
CA PHE A 169 8.73 -14.60 -5.21
C PHE A 169 7.48 -15.27 -5.77
N VAL A 170 6.79 -16.03 -4.94
CA VAL A 170 5.43 -16.52 -5.22
C VAL A 170 4.49 -16.06 -4.13
N ALA A 171 3.21 -15.98 -4.47
CA ALA A 171 2.14 -15.72 -3.51
C ALA A 171 1.04 -16.78 -3.60
N ALA A 172 0.59 -17.26 -2.45
CA ALA A 172 -0.49 -18.24 -2.35
C ALA A 172 -1.36 -17.99 -1.11
N PRO A 173 -2.66 -18.31 -1.14
CA PRO A 173 -3.50 -18.30 0.05
C PRO A 173 -2.90 -19.21 1.14
N VAL A 174 -2.97 -18.77 2.39
CA VAL A 174 -2.61 -19.58 3.55
C VAL A 174 -3.82 -20.43 3.93
N PRO A 175 -3.75 -21.77 3.85
CA PRO A 175 -4.88 -22.61 4.22
C PRO A 175 -5.28 -22.42 5.69
N GLU A 176 -6.59 -22.47 5.97
CA GLU A 176 -7.17 -22.30 7.31
C GLU A 176 -6.69 -23.35 8.33
N GLN A 177 -6.26 -24.52 7.87
CA GLN A 177 -5.69 -25.58 8.70
C GLN A 177 -4.38 -26.07 8.11
N THR A 178 -3.27 -25.53 8.60
CA THR A 178 -1.98 -26.23 8.52
C THR A 178 -1.29 -26.12 9.86
N SER A 179 -1.07 -27.28 10.47
CA SER A 179 -0.15 -27.46 11.58
C SER A 179 1.25 -27.01 11.15
N LYS A 180 1.99 -26.46 12.13
CA LYS A 180 3.41 -26.11 12.09
C LYS A 180 4.16 -26.77 10.91
N THR A 181 4.38 -26.01 9.85
CA THR A 181 5.36 -26.40 8.84
C THR A 181 6.36 -25.27 8.71
N GLY A 182 7.62 -25.67 8.89
CA GLY A 182 8.75 -24.84 9.27
C GLY A 182 8.95 -23.59 8.41
N GLY A 183 9.53 -22.59 9.06
CA GLY A 183 10.25 -21.54 8.36
C GLY A 183 11.27 -22.19 7.44
N GLY A 184 11.06 -22.04 6.14
CA GLY A 184 12.09 -22.25 5.15
C GLY A 184 13.06 -21.08 5.27
N THR A 185 13.92 -21.11 6.29
CA THR A 185 15.28 -20.64 6.08
C THR A 185 15.89 -21.66 5.14
N ASP A 186 15.84 -21.39 3.84
CA ASP A 186 16.99 -21.79 3.03
C ASP A 186 18.15 -21.01 3.64
N ALA A 187 18.81 -21.67 4.57
CA ALA A 187 20.16 -21.32 4.96
C ALA A 187 20.92 -21.09 3.66
N ASP A 188 21.63 -19.98 3.63
CA ASP A 188 22.48 -19.54 2.55
C ASP A 188 23.51 -20.63 2.24
N ASP A 189 23.12 -21.64 1.43
CA ASP A 189 24.05 -22.47 0.69
C ASP A 189 24.75 -21.49 -0.24
N GLY A 190 25.94 -21.02 0.14
CA GLY A 190 26.66 -19.84 -0.34
C GLY A 190 27.04 -19.78 -1.83
N GLY A 191 26.16 -20.23 -2.72
CA GLY A 191 26.22 -20.02 -4.16
C GLY A 191 25.62 -18.68 -4.57
N SER A 192 26.34 -17.94 -5.41
CA SER A 192 25.90 -16.64 -5.93
C SER A 192 24.65 -16.77 -6.80
N PHE A 193 23.67 -15.90 -6.58
CA PHE A 193 22.49 -15.78 -7.46
C PHE A 193 22.86 -15.06 -8.75
N ALA A 194 22.53 -15.63 -9.91
CA ALA A 194 22.62 -14.91 -11.18
C ALA A 194 21.56 -13.81 -11.29
N TYR A 195 20.43 -14.02 -10.62
CA TYR A 195 19.32 -13.09 -10.49
C TYR A 195 18.61 -13.32 -9.16
N ARG A 196 18.22 -12.24 -8.48
CA ARG A 196 17.36 -12.34 -7.31
C ARG A 196 16.39 -11.18 -7.20
N GLU A 197 15.15 -11.49 -6.83
CA GLU A 197 14.18 -10.49 -6.39
C GLU A 197 14.35 -10.22 -4.89
N ILE A 198 14.05 -8.98 -4.51
CA ILE A 198 13.93 -8.52 -3.12
C ILE A 198 12.63 -7.70 -3.00
N PRO A 199 11.72 -8.02 -2.06
CA PRO A 199 10.50 -7.22 -1.84
C PRO A 199 10.85 -5.81 -1.36
N LEU A 200 10.23 -4.80 -1.96
CA LEU A 200 10.30 -3.39 -1.54
C LEU A 200 9.02 -2.94 -0.82
N PHE A 201 7.89 -3.55 -1.16
CA PHE A 201 6.57 -3.32 -0.56
C PHE A 201 5.73 -4.58 -0.66
N VAL A 202 4.92 -4.83 0.36
CA VAL A 202 3.82 -5.80 0.34
C VAL A 202 2.61 -5.14 0.99
N GLY A 203 1.50 -5.09 0.25
CA GLY A 203 0.23 -4.52 0.70
C GLY A 203 -0.85 -5.59 0.85
N ASN A 204 -2.11 -5.21 0.65
CA ASN A 204 -3.25 -6.14 0.70
C ASN A 204 -3.64 -6.76 -0.65
N ARG A 205 -3.02 -6.33 -1.76
CA ARG A 205 -3.30 -6.82 -3.12
C ARG A 205 -2.05 -6.92 -3.99
N PHE A 206 -1.07 -6.08 -3.72
CA PHE A 206 0.11 -5.90 -4.54
C PHE A 206 1.38 -6.10 -3.71
N ALA A 207 2.44 -6.53 -4.38
CA ALA A 207 3.80 -6.46 -3.89
C ALA A 207 4.68 -5.80 -4.96
N SER A 208 5.73 -5.13 -4.52
CA SER A 208 6.76 -4.60 -5.40
C SER A 208 8.12 -5.23 -5.09
N PHE A 209 8.97 -5.32 -6.09
CA PHE A 209 10.26 -6.00 -6.01
C PHE A 209 11.35 -5.19 -6.72
N ALA A 210 12.56 -5.20 -6.14
CA ALA A 210 13.78 -4.92 -6.86
C ALA A 210 14.33 -6.22 -7.44
N ALA A 211 14.71 -6.20 -8.71
CA ALA A 211 15.41 -7.28 -9.37
C ALA A 211 16.91 -6.97 -9.42
N LEU A 212 17.74 -7.84 -8.85
CA LEU A 212 19.18 -7.68 -8.75
C LEU A 212 19.90 -8.71 -9.62
N ASP A 213 21.00 -8.30 -10.25
CA ASP A 213 21.91 -9.21 -10.95
C ASP A 213 22.92 -9.89 -9.99
N ALA A 214 23.83 -10.68 -10.57
CA ALA A 214 24.90 -11.36 -9.84
C ALA A 214 25.84 -10.42 -9.07
N ALA A 215 26.03 -9.20 -9.57
CA ALA A 215 26.82 -8.18 -8.90
C ALA A 215 26.04 -7.43 -7.81
N GLY A 216 24.76 -7.78 -7.59
CA GLY A 216 23.88 -7.09 -6.64
C GLY A 216 23.37 -5.74 -7.15
N LYS A 217 23.52 -5.43 -8.43
CA LYS A 217 23.02 -4.19 -9.01
C LYS A 217 21.55 -4.34 -9.35
N THR A 218 20.75 -3.33 -9.00
CA THR A 218 19.33 -3.28 -9.38
C THR A 218 19.20 -3.10 -10.90
N THR A 219 18.55 -4.06 -11.55
CA THR A 219 18.34 -4.10 -13.01
C THR A 219 16.90 -3.81 -13.44
N ALA A 220 15.95 -3.97 -12.52
CA ALA A 220 14.57 -3.55 -12.68
C ALA A 220 13.91 -3.34 -11.31
N VAL A 221 12.82 -2.59 -11.30
CA VAL A 221 11.90 -2.50 -10.17
C VAL A 221 10.50 -2.72 -10.72
N ARG A 222 9.68 -3.52 -10.04
CA ARG A 222 8.43 -4.03 -10.60
C ARG A 222 7.32 -4.06 -9.55
N VAL A 223 6.07 -3.96 -9.99
CA VAL A 223 4.87 -4.19 -9.18
C VAL A 223 4.11 -5.40 -9.72
N SER A 224 3.58 -6.24 -8.84
CA SER A 224 2.72 -7.38 -9.17
C SER A 224 1.52 -7.45 -8.24
N ALA A 225 0.38 -7.90 -8.76
CA ALA A 225 -0.72 -8.36 -7.91
C ALA A 225 -0.45 -9.77 -7.39
N PHE A 226 -0.94 -10.13 -6.19
CA PHE A 226 -0.70 -11.47 -5.63
C PHE A 226 -1.17 -12.63 -6.53
N PRO A 227 -2.33 -12.57 -7.21
CA PRO A 227 -2.74 -13.65 -8.10
C PRO A 227 -1.79 -13.88 -9.27
N LEU A 228 -1.07 -12.84 -9.73
CA LEU A 228 -0.08 -12.95 -10.81
C LEU A 228 1.24 -13.55 -10.32
N LEU A 229 1.49 -13.53 -9.01
CA LEU A 229 2.63 -14.22 -8.37
C LEU A 229 2.33 -15.69 -8.06
N ARG A 230 1.15 -16.22 -8.44
CA ARG A 230 0.91 -17.66 -8.30
C ARG A 230 1.93 -18.41 -9.16
N ARG A 231 2.48 -19.49 -8.60
CA ARG A 231 3.48 -20.30 -9.29
C ARG A 231 2.86 -20.92 -10.54
N THR A 232 3.22 -20.40 -11.72
CA THR A 232 2.73 -20.94 -13.00
C THR A 232 3.85 -21.48 -13.89
N ALA A 233 5.10 -21.07 -13.66
CA ALA A 233 6.27 -21.50 -14.43
C ALA A 233 7.52 -21.56 -13.54
N ASP A 234 8.58 -22.21 -14.05
CA ASP A 234 9.90 -22.17 -13.44
C ASP A 234 10.56 -20.78 -13.63
N PRO A 235 11.12 -20.15 -12.58
CA PRO A 235 11.73 -18.83 -12.67
C PRO A 235 12.84 -18.68 -13.72
N VAL A 236 13.64 -19.73 -13.98
CA VAL A 236 14.68 -19.69 -15.00
C VAL A 236 14.05 -19.64 -16.39
N ALA A 237 13.06 -20.50 -16.63
CA ALA A 237 12.33 -20.53 -17.91
C ALA A 237 11.58 -19.22 -18.18
N GLU A 238 10.95 -18.65 -17.16
CA GLU A 238 10.25 -17.36 -17.24
C GLU A 238 11.21 -16.25 -17.66
N ARG A 239 12.39 -16.18 -17.04
CA ARG A 239 13.42 -15.19 -17.37
C ARG A 239 13.97 -15.36 -18.78
N ALA A 240 14.23 -16.60 -19.22
CA ALA A 240 14.75 -16.89 -20.55
C ALA A 240 13.78 -16.46 -21.67
N SER A 241 12.47 -16.52 -21.42
CA SER A 241 11.45 -16.22 -22.41
C SER A 241 11.23 -14.71 -22.68
N GLY A 242 11.62 -13.83 -21.75
CA GLY A 242 11.28 -12.40 -21.79
C GLY A 242 9.78 -12.09 -21.64
N ALA A 243 8.90 -13.06 -21.88
CA ALA A 243 7.43 -13.00 -21.79
C ALA A 243 6.89 -12.90 -20.35
N GLY A 244 7.73 -13.15 -19.34
CA GLY A 244 7.35 -13.03 -17.93
C GLY A 244 7.02 -11.59 -17.49
N VAL A 245 7.43 -10.58 -18.24
CA VAL A 245 7.26 -9.17 -17.82
C VAL A 245 5.80 -8.73 -17.79
N SER A 246 5.07 -8.87 -18.90
CA SER A 246 3.66 -8.46 -18.99
C SER A 246 2.69 -9.43 -18.30
N GLY A 247 3.09 -10.69 -18.10
CA GLY A 247 2.25 -11.71 -17.47
C GLY A 247 2.30 -11.73 -15.95
N ARG A 248 3.40 -11.25 -15.36
CA ARG A 248 3.63 -11.24 -13.91
C ARG A 248 3.58 -9.84 -13.32
N PHE A 249 4.08 -8.84 -14.04
CA PHE A 249 4.18 -7.48 -13.52
C PHE A 249 3.17 -6.56 -14.19
N LEU A 250 2.89 -5.45 -13.50
CA LEU A 250 1.89 -4.47 -13.87
C LEU A 250 2.58 -3.15 -14.16
N THR A 251 2.08 -2.42 -15.15
CA THR A 251 2.28 -0.98 -15.31
C THR A 251 1.40 -0.18 -14.35
N PRO A 252 1.63 1.14 -14.16
CA PRO A 252 0.70 1.97 -13.39
C PRO A 252 -0.73 1.92 -13.92
N ASP A 253 -0.95 2.03 -15.23
CA ASP A 253 -2.29 1.97 -15.83
C ASP A 253 -3.01 0.65 -15.46
N GLU A 254 -2.31 -0.48 -15.50
CA GLU A 254 -2.86 -1.79 -15.15
C GLU A 254 -3.15 -1.91 -13.65
N ALA A 255 -2.24 -1.45 -12.78
CA ALA A 255 -2.42 -1.52 -11.33
C ALA A 255 -3.59 -0.64 -10.85
N PHE A 256 -3.72 0.57 -11.39
CA PHE A 256 -4.84 1.47 -11.11
C PHE A 256 -6.16 0.90 -11.63
N ALA A 257 -6.17 0.34 -12.85
CA ALA A 257 -7.36 -0.32 -13.39
C ALA A 257 -7.85 -1.50 -12.52
N LEU A 258 -6.95 -2.27 -11.90
CA LEU A 258 -7.31 -3.38 -11.00
C LEU A 258 -8.00 -2.94 -9.70
N VAL A 259 -7.86 -1.67 -9.32
CA VAL A 259 -8.56 -1.06 -8.18
C VAL A 259 -9.68 -0.13 -8.61
N SER A 260 -10.02 -0.11 -9.91
CA SER A 260 -11.05 0.76 -10.49
C SER A 260 -10.77 2.26 -10.31
N GLU A 261 -9.48 2.63 -10.21
CA GLU A 261 -9.03 4.02 -10.15
C GLU A 261 -8.44 4.42 -11.52
N PRO A 262 -8.60 5.67 -11.97
CA PRO A 262 -7.86 6.18 -13.11
C PRO A 262 -6.42 6.51 -12.72
N SER A 263 -5.45 6.22 -13.59
CA SER A 263 -4.10 6.75 -13.40
C SER A 263 -4.10 8.28 -13.49
N PRO A 264 -3.26 8.98 -12.72
CA PRO A 264 -3.29 10.44 -12.68
C PRO A 264 -2.99 11.07 -14.04
N GLU A 265 -3.77 12.08 -14.42
CA GLU A 265 -3.64 12.76 -15.73
C GLU A 265 -2.26 13.42 -15.93
N TRP A 266 -1.65 13.88 -14.84
CA TRP A 266 -0.32 14.51 -14.88
C TRP A 266 0.79 13.50 -15.21
N LEU A 267 0.57 12.20 -15.00
CA LEU A 267 1.58 11.18 -15.21
C LEU A 267 1.74 10.90 -16.73
N PRO A 268 2.93 11.11 -17.31
CA PRO A 268 3.14 10.94 -18.74
C PRO A 268 2.78 9.53 -19.23
N PRO A 269 2.22 9.37 -20.44
CA PRO A 269 1.88 8.06 -21.00
C PRO A 269 3.04 7.06 -20.99
N SER A 270 4.28 7.53 -21.19
CA SER A 270 5.48 6.69 -21.15
C SER A 270 5.75 6.09 -19.77
N LEU A 271 5.45 6.80 -18.68
CA LEU A 271 5.57 6.29 -17.32
C LEU A 271 4.36 5.43 -16.95
N ARG A 272 3.17 5.81 -17.38
CA ARG A 272 1.92 5.04 -17.18
C ARG A 272 1.94 3.64 -17.80
N ALA A 273 2.67 3.47 -18.90
CA ALA A 273 2.88 2.19 -19.58
C ALA A 273 4.23 1.53 -19.24
N SER A 274 5.01 2.09 -18.30
CA SER A 274 6.31 1.51 -17.91
C SER A 274 6.12 0.39 -16.91
N TYR A 275 6.82 -0.73 -17.13
CA TYR A 275 6.96 -1.77 -16.11
C TYR A 275 7.99 -1.42 -15.05
N ASP A 276 8.90 -0.48 -15.32
CA ASP A 276 9.98 -0.11 -14.40
C ASP A 276 9.54 0.95 -13.39
N TRP A 277 8.63 0.54 -12.53
CA TRP A 277 8.14 1.30 -11.38
C TRP A 277 7.93 0.37 -10.19
N ALA A 278 7.97 0.93 -8.99
CA ALA A 278 7.70 0.20 -7.76
C ALA A 278 6.97 1.08 -6.74
N ILE A 279 6.18 0.44 -5.90
CA ILE A 279 5.74 1.02 -4.63
C ILE A 279 6.91 0.87 -3.65
N VAL A 280 7.37 1.96 -3.05
CA VAL A 280 8.50 1.96 -2.10
C VAL A 280 8.19 2.79 -0.88
N ARG A 281 8.90 2.55 0.22
CA ARG A 281 8.77 3.32 1.45
C ARG A 281 9.58 4.60 1.37
N GLU A 282 8.92 5.71 1.67
CA GLU A 282 9.56 6.93 2.14
C GLU A 282 9.09 7.21 3.57
N PRO A 283 9.81 8.01 4.37
CA PRO A 283 9.41 8.30 5.74
C PRO A 283 7.95 8.75 5.83
N GLY A 284 7.13 7.94 6.49
CA GLY A 284 5.73 8.22 6.79
C GLY A 284 4.75 7.78 5.71
N ARG A 285 5.21 7.35 4.53
CA ARG A 285 4.31 6.98 3.44
C ARG A 285 4.91 6.08 2.35
N TRP A 286 4.06 5.24 1.77
CA TRP A 286 4.31 4.52 0.54
C TRP A 286 4.07 5.41 -0.68
N VAL A 287 4.92 5.25 -1.69
CA VAL A 287 4.89 6.04 -2.93
C VAL A 287 5.20 5.19 -4.14
N GLY A 288 4.65 5.56 -5.30
CA GLY A 288 5.13 5.04 -6.57
C GLY A 288 6.39 5.79 -7.01
N ARG A 289 7.45 5.05 -7.35
CA ARG A 289 8.70 5.58 -7.90
C ARG A 289 9.03 4.88 -9.21
N PHE A 290 9.61 5.62 -10.14
CA PHE A 290 9.99 5.12 -11.46
C PHE A 290 11.49 4.96 -11.54
N ALA A 291 11.95 3.93 -12.24
CA ALA A 291 13.36 3.69 -12.49
C ALA A 291 13.71 3.91 -13.96
N GLU A 292 14.90 4.45 -14.19
CA GLU A 292 15.50 4.55 -15.53
C GLU A 292 16.90 3.97 -15.53
N THR A 293 17.41 3.66 -16.72
CA THR A 293 18.77 3.17 -16.89
C THR A 293 19.78 4.28 -16.62
N ALA A 294 20.76 4.00 -15.76
CA ALA A 294 21.83 4.93 -15.46
C ALA A 294 22.87 4.96 -16.59
N GLY A 295 22.78 5.96 -17.49
CA GLY A 295 23.79 6.27 -18.50
C GLY A 295 23.71 5.46 -19.81
N ASN A 296 24.54 5.86 -20.79
CA ASN A 296 24.52 5.34 -22.17
C ASN A 296 25.73 4.45 -22.53
N GLY A 297 26.53 4.03 -21.54
CA GLY A 297 27.76 3.24 -21.76
C GLY A 297 27.57 1.72 -21.62
N GLU A 298 28.53 0.92 -22.10
CA GLU A 298 28.59 -0.52 -21.81
C GLU A 298 28.59 -0.76 -20.29
N GLY A 299 27.57 -1.46 -19.79
CA GLY A 299 27.23 -1.55 -18.36
C GLY A 299 25.89 -0.90 -17.97
N ALA A 300 25.10 -0.45 -18.95
CA ALA A 300 23.76 0.13 -18.86
C ALA A 300 22.65 -0.81 -18.32
N SER A 301 22.91 -1.51 -17.22
CA SER A 301 21.93 -2.35 -16.51
C SER A 301 21.55 -1.80 -15.14
N VAL A 302 22.24 -0.79 -14.61
CA VAL A 302 21.92 -0.20 -13.30
C VAL A 302 20.74 0.74 -13.40
N ARG A 303 19.79 0.60 -12.47
CA ARG A 303 18.64 1.50 -12.35
C ARG A 303 18.89 2.65 -11.39
N ARG A 304 18.44 3.84 -11.79
CA ARG A 304 18.36 5.04 -10.94
C ARG A 304 16.90 5.45 -10.81
N TRP A 305 16.52 5.91 -9.62
CA TRP A 305 15.21 6.53 -9.42
C TRP A 305 15.10 7.84 -10.18
N ARG A 306 14.00 8.01 -10.93
CA ARG A 306 13.63 9.29 -11.51
C ARG A 306 13.17 10.27 -10.42
N GLU A 307 12.98 11.53 -10.77
CA GLU A 307 12.48 12.53 -9.82
C GLU A 307 10.97 12.40 -9.59
N GLU A 308 10.22 11.95 -10.60
CA GLU A 308 8.77 11.81 -10.53
C GLU A 308 8.35 10.87 -9.39
N ARG A 309 7.35 11.32 -8.62
CA ARG A 309 6.76 10.61 -7.51
C ARG A 309 5.27 10.48 -7.75
N LEU A 310 4.77 9.27 -7.70
CA LEU A 310 3.36 8.95 -7.87
C LEU A 310 2.71 8.80 -6.50
N ASP A 311 1.79 9.70 -6.19
CA ASP A 311 0.89 9.52 -5.05
C ASP A 311 -0.08 8.37 -5.34
N LEU A 312 -0.23 7.49 -4.37
CA LEU A 312 -1.03 6.27 -4.50
C LEU A 312 -2.38 6.45 -3.81
N PRO A 313 -3.50 6.04 -4.44
CA PRO A 313 -4.80 6.07 -3.80
C PRO A 313 -4.89 4.99 -2.70
N GLU A 314 -5.85 5.18 -1.78
CA GLU A 314 -6.08 4.26 -0.65
C GLU A 314 -6.36 2.82 -1.10
N ALA A 315 -6.97 2.65 -2.28
CA ALA A 315 -7.25 1.33 -2.85
C ALA A 315 -5.98 0.55 -3.26
N LEU A 316 -4.85 1.23 -3.47
CA LEU A 316 -3.53 0.64 -3.73
C LEU A 316 -2.72 0.48 -2.45
N VAL A 317 -2.80 1.47 -1.54
CA VAL A 317 -2.11 1.47 -0.25
C VAL A 317 -3.06 1.93 0.85
N SER A 318 -3.58 0.98 1.62
CA SER A 318 -4.56 1.24 2.67
C SER A 318 -3.93 1.89 3.91
N HIS A 319 -4.63 2.89 4.47
CA HIS A 319 -4.29 3.54 5.75
C HIS A 319 -2.83 4.04 5.85
N ASP A 320 -2.34 4.67 4.78
CA ASP A 320 -0.98 5.19 4.67
C ASP A 320 -0.93 6.72 4.87
N ARG A 321 -1.47 7.18 5.99
CA ARG A 321 -1.41 8.58 6.42
C ARG A 321 -0.90 8.65 7.85
N LEU A 322 -0.10 9.67 8.14
CA LEU A 322 0.34 9.95 9.51
C LEU A 322 -0.70 10.80 10.23
N CYS A 323 -0.88 10.54 11.53
CA CYS A 323 -1.67 11.36 12.46
C CYS A 323 -1.04 12.73 12.71
N CYS A 324 0.27 12.81 12.50
CA CYS A 324 1.14 13.73 13.21
C CYS A 324 2.26 14.19 12.27
N GLU A 325 2.62 15.47 12.34
CA GLU A 325 3.71 16.02 11.55
C GLU A 325 5.08 15.53 12.03
N TRP A 326 6.05 15.44 11.11
CA TRP A 326 7.39 14.92 11.40
C TRP A 326 8.12 15.60 12.58
N PRO A 327 8.10 16.94 12.73
CA PRO A 327 8.69 17.59 13.90
C PRO A 327 8.05 17.17 15.22
N VAL A 328 6.73 16.91 15.23
CA VAL A 328 6.00 16.43 16.41
C VAL A 328 6.42 15.01 16.74
N ILE A 329 6.49 14.13 15.74
CA ILE A 329 6.97 12.75 15.92
C ILE A 329 8.39 12.75 16.51
N ARG A 330 9.31 13.54 15.95
CA ARG A 330 10.69 13.63 16.44
C ARG A 330 10.85 14.28 17.81
N SER A 331 9.86 15.04 18.25
CA SER A 331 9.85 15.57 19.62
C SER A 331 9.59 14.47 20.66
N ALA A 332 8.79 13.47 20.30
CA ALA A 332 8.50 12.31 21.16
C ALA A 332 9.53 11.18 21.00
N GLU A 333 9.99 10.93 19.76
CA GLU A 333 11.01 9.93 19.43
C GLU A 333 12.09 10.54 18.49
N PRO A 334 13.17 11.12 19.04
CA PRO A 334 14.21 11.78 18.26
C PRO A 334 14.89 10.90 17.21
N ASP A 335 14.98 9.58 17.44
CA ASP A 335 15.65 8.64 16.55
C ASP A 335 14.71 8.04 15.49
N ALA A 336 13.46 8.52 15.40
CA ALA A 336 12.49 8.09 14.41
C ALA A 336 12.97 8.32 12.97
N ARG A 337 13.05 7.24 12.20
CA ARG A 337 13.40 7.23 10.76
C ARG A 337 12.19 7.04 9.86
N ASP A 338 11.16 6.38 10.39
CA ASP A 338 9.89 6.14 9.72
C ASP A 338 8.77 6.07 10.79
N ALA A 339 7.51 6.13 10.39
CA ALA A 339 6.39 5.98 11.31
C ALA A 339 5.12 5.49 10.60
N PHE A 340 4.22 4.86 11.36
CA PHE A 340 2.89 4.45 10.91
C PHE A 340 1.85 4.91 11.93
N SER A 341 0.71 5.41 11.47
CA SER A 341 -0.39 5.81 12.36
C SER A 341 -1.60 4.92 12.16
N SER A 342 -2.31 4.67 13.26
CA SER A 342 -3.55 3.93 13.21
C SER A 342 -4.58 4.66 12.33
N PRO A 343 -5.56 3.95 11.75
CA PRO A 343 -6.61 4.58 10.94
C PRO A 343 -7.43 5.63 11.70
N ALA A 344 -7.58 5.46 13.02
CA ALA A 344 -8.27 6.41 13.88
C ALA A 344 -7.37 7.57 14.34
N GLY A 345 -6.06 7.50 14.08
CA GLY A 345 -5.09 8.50 14.52
C GLY A 345 -4.83 8.53 16.02
N ASP A 346 -5.25 7.49 16.74
CA ASP A 346 -5.22 7.37 18.20
C ASP A 346 -3.96 6.68 18.75
N TRP A 347 -3.12 6.12 17.87
CA TRP A 347 -1.77 5.68 18.23
C TRP A 347 -0.81 5.68 17.04
N LEU A 348 0.48 5.76 17.35
CA LEU A 348 1.60 5.86 16.42
C LEU A 348 2.61 4.75 16.70
N ALA A 349 3.18 4.19 15.63
CA ALA A 349 4.32 3.30 15.65
C ALA A 349 5.52 4.02 15.01
N ALA A 350 6.45 4.54 15.82
CA ALA A 350 7.67 5.19 15.38
C ALA A 350 8.79 4.15 15.20
N VAL A 351 9.42 4.12 14.02
CA VAL A 351 10.46 3.15 13.67
C VAL A 351 11.83 3.79 13.89
N THR A 352 12.62 3.18 14.77
CA THR A 352 14.01 3.55 15.07
C THR A 352 14.95 2.50 14.42
N PRO A 353 16.28 2.63 14.56
CA PRO A 353 17.22 1.62 14.05
C PRO A 353 17.11 0.25 14.73
N SER A 354 16.59 0.20 15.96
CA SER A 354 16.62 -0.97 16.84
C SER A 354 15.25 -1.39 17.37
N GLU A 355 14.21 -0.57 17.21
CA GLU A 355 12.87 -0.91 17.68
C GLU A 355 11.79 -0.16 16.91
N VAL A 356 10.54 -0.61 17.09
CA VAL A 356 9.34 0.16 16.79
C VAL A 356 8.72 0.56 18.11
N VAL A 357 8.73 1.85 18.42
CA VAL A 357 8.18 2.42 19.65
C VAL A 357 6.74 2.86 19.42
N PHE A 358 5.85 2.52 20.35
CA PHE A 358 4.43 2.80 20.25
C PHE A 358 4.01 3.91 21.20
N TYR A 359 3.24 4.88 20.70
CA TYR A 359 2.73 6.01 21.48
C TYR A 359 1.22 6.08 21.33
N ALA A 360 0.50 6.36 22.42
CA ALA A 360 -0.87 6.87 22.31
C ALA A 360 -0.80 8.26 21.66
N VAL A 361 -1.86 8.65 20.96
CA VAL A 361 -1.92 9.97 20.33
C VAL A 361 -3.19 10.68 20.78
N PHE A 362 -3.03 11.90 21.27
CA PHE A 362 -4.14 12.80 21.62
C PHE A 362 -3.98 14.08 20.82
N ASP A 363 -5.02 14.48 20.09
CA ASP A 363 -5.03 15.68 19.25
C ASP A 363 -3.81 15.82 18.32
N GLY A 364 -3.38 14.72 17.72
CA GLY A 364 -2.24 14.68 16.80
C GLY A 364 -0.87 14.80 17.46
N VAL A 365 -0.80 14.66 18.80
CA VAL A 365 0.45 14.68 19.57
C VAL A 365 0.68 13.31 20.22
N PRO A 366 1.82 12.65 19.97
CA PRO A 366 2.20 11.43 20.68
C PRO A 366 2.38 11.70 22.18
N ASP A 367 1.69 10.94 23.01
CA ASP A 367 1.74 11.02 24.47
C ASP A 367 2.94 10.27 25.03
N THR A 368 3.60 10.85 26.03
CA THR A 368 4.79 10.27 26.67
C THR A 368 4.49 9.92 28.13
N PRO A 369 4.88 8.74 28.63
CA PRO A 369 5.82 7.79 28.03
C PRO A 369 5.17 6.90 26.95
N SER A 370 6.02 6.25 26.13
CA SER A 370 5.59 5.24 25.17
C SER A 370 4.76 4.14 25.83
N ILE A 371 3.76 3.63 25.10
CA ILE A 371 2.84 2.59 25.57
C ILE A 371 3.31 1.16 25.22
N GLY A 372 4.48 1.02 24.61
CA GLY A 372 5.18 -0.24 24.37
C GLY A 372 6.24 -0.12 23.27
N SER A 373 6.97 -1.20 23.01
CA SER A 373 7.85 -1.29 21.84
C SER A 373 7.97 -2.72 21.30
N LEU A 374 8.52 -2.83 20.10
CA LEU A 374 8.88 -4.07 19.41
C LEU A 374 10.35 -3.99 19.00
N GLU A 375 11.19 -4.90 19.51
CA GLU A 375 12.59 -4.97 19.13
C GLU A 375 12.76 -5.34 17.64
N LEU A 376 13.68 -4.65 16.98
CA LEU A 376 14.14 -4.91 15.62
C LEU A 376 15.56 -5.48 15.64
N ARG A 377 15.81 -6.49 14.82
CA ARG A 377 17.19 -6.94 14.58
C ARG A 377 17.93 -5.84 13.82
N PRO A 378 19.24 -5.66 14.03
CA PRO A 378 20.03 -4.70 13.27
C PRO A 378 19.86 -4.92 11.75
N GLY A 379 19.42 -3.89 11.03
CA GLY A 379 19.15 -3.98 9.60
C GLY A 379 17.80 -4.60 9.23
N GLU A 380 16.87 -4.73 10.18
CA GLU A 380 15.46 -4.95 9.86
C GLU A 380 14.78 -3.67 9.39
N VAL A 381 14.06 -3.77 8.27
CA VAL A 381 13.31 -2.67 7.67
C VAL A 381 11.85 -3.08 7.43
N PRO A 382 10.88 -2.18 7.67
CA PRO A 382 9.49 -2.42 7.29
C PRO A 382 9.32 -2.52 5.78
N ILE A 383 8.63 -3.57 5.33
CA ILE A 383 8.21 -3.75 3.93
C ILE A 383 6.69 -3.86 3.79
N MET A 384 5.97 -3.96 4.90
CA MET A 384 4.51 -4.05 4.94
C MET A 384 4.01 -3.44 6.23
N ALA A 385 2.98 -2.60 6.15
CA ALA A 385 2.19 -2.17 7.28
C ALA A 385 0.72 -2.23 6.86
N GLN A 386 -0.08 -3.05 7.52
CA GLN A 386 -1.50 -3.22 7.24
C GLN A 386 -2.29 -3.13 8.53
N TRP A 387 -3.47 -2.52 8.46
CA TRP A 387 -4.29 -2.24 9.64
C TRP A 387 -5.57 -3.08 9.64
N ALA A 388 -5.95 -3.57 10.81
CA ALA A 388 -7.30 -4.06 11.07
C ALA A 388 -7.97 -3.17 12.12
N THR A 389 -9.27 -2.97 11.99
CA THR A 389 -10.09 -2.18 12.91
C THR A 389 -11.36 -2.94 13.28
N GLY A 390 -11.91 -2.67 14.46
CA GLY A 390 -13.16 -3.26 14.92
C GLY A 390 -13.11 -4.79 14.95
N GLU A 391 -14.12 -5.46 14.39
CA GLU A 391 -14.23 -6.92 14.41
C GLU A 391 -13.09 -7.66 13.69
N TYR A 392 -12.41 -7.00 12.74
CA TYR A 392 -11.30 -7.62 12.02
C TYR A 392 -10.08 -7.87 12.92
N VAL A 393 -9.91 -7.09 14.00
CA VAL A 393 -8.84 -7.32 14.98
C VAL A 393 -8.96 -8.71 15.60
N ALA A 394 -10.16 -9.10 16.02
CA ALA A 394 -10.40 -10.41 16.60
C ALA A 394 -10.16 -11.54 15.58
N LYS A 395 -10.71 -11.39 14.35
CA LYS A 395 -10.55 -12.37 13.26
C LYS A 395 -9.09 -12.58 12.87
N TRP A 396 -8.32 -11.50 12.75
CA TRP A 396 -6.89 -11.57 12.42
C TRP A 396 -6.09 -12.18 13.57
N THR A 397 -6.40 -11.82 14.82
CA THR A 397 -5.76 -12.39 16.00
C THR A 397 -5.96 -13.90 16.05
N GLU A 398 -7.18 -14.38 15.86
CA GLU A 398 -7.49 -15.81 15.82
C GLU A 398 -6.72 -16.53 14.70
N PHE A 399 -6.74 -15.97 13.49
CA PHE A 399 -6.02 -16.54 12.35
C PHE A 399 -4.51 -16.65 12.60
N LEU A 400 -3.90 -15.59 13.14
CA LEU A 400 -2.44 -15.50 13.30
C LEU A 400 -1.93 -16.24 14.54
N ALA A 401 -2.73 -16.32 15.61
CA ALA A 401 -2.35 -17.02 16.85
C ALA A 401 -2.04 -18.51 16.62
N GLY A 402 -2.75 -19.17 15.70
CA GLY A 402 -2.52 -20.58 15.36
C GLY A 402 -1.28 -20.85 14.48
N ARG A 403 -0.60 -19.79 14.02
CA ARG A 403 0.47 -19.88 13.00
C ARG A 403 1.79 -19.26 13.44
N GLY A 404 1.76 -18.41 14.46
CA GLY A 404 2.93 -17.76 15.02
C GLY A 404 3.46 -18.40 16.29
N GLU A 405 4.62 -17.95 16.72
CA GLU A 405 5.10 -18.18 18.08
C GLU A 405 4.39 -17.19 19.01
N THR A 406 3.46 -17.69 19.82
CA THR A 406 2.47 -16.84 20.54
C THR A 406 2.81 -16.57 22.01
N ALA A 407 3.91 -17.09 22.57
CA ALA A 407 4.16 -16.93 24.02
C ALA A 407 5.64 -16.89 24.47
N ALA A 408 6.52 -17.76 23.96
CA ALA A 408 7.90 -17.87 24.47
C ALA A 408 8.86 -16.77 23.98
N PHE A 409 8.48 -16.03 22.94
CA PHE A 409 9.26 -14.89 22.43
C PHE A 409 9.03 -13.63 23.28
N PHE A 410 7.79 -13.37 23.71
CA PHE A 410 7.39 -12.10 24.34
C PHE A 410 7.68 -12.00 25.83
N ASP A 411 7.97 -13.10 26.53
CA ASP A 411 8.50 -13.06 27.90
C ASP A 411 9.91 -12.43 27.97
N ARG A 412 10.57 -12.24 26.82
CA ARG A 412 11.82 -11.47 26.69
C ARG A 412 11.61 -9.96 26.50
N MET A 413 10.38 -9.48 26.24
CA MET A 413 10.07 -8.03 26.13
C MET A 413 9.74 -7.38 27.49
N LYS A 414 10.07 -8.03 28.61
CA LYS A 414 9.80 -7.54 29.98
C LYS A 414 11.07 -7.20 30.79
N LYS A 415 12.20 -6.91 30.14
CA LYS A 415 13.40 -6.45 30.85
C LYS A 415 13.83 -5.08 30.37
#